data_AF-A0A6A4Z4M5-F1
#
_entry.id   AF-A0A6A4Z4M5-F1
#
_cell.length_a   1.000
_cell.length_b   1.000
_cell.length_c   1.000
_cell.angle_alpha   90.00
_cell.angle_beta   90.00
_cell.angle_gamma   90.00
#
_symmetry.space_group_name_H-M   'P 1'
#
loop_
_entity.id
_entity.type
_entity.pdbx_description
1 polymer ?
#
loop_
_entity_poly.entity_id
_entity_poly.type
_entity_poly.pdbx_seq_one_letter_code
_entity_poly.pdbx_strand_id
1 'polypeptide(L)'
;MTDKTAEKSIGECQAILRLEPAVVAHSLYSGPNDSALLNALIASHAVERKMASYKHQGKPSNYRDYLDTSNLSQVGLKCPRAILEAITTSSEDEVLMAVASLDLYLCNRAPDLYTNYEAIEVLLGEAATLWETRLTDRSLIGVVKKLMATLRGYTLPFPIVEALDKLHFIISNNSIDSICD
;
A
#
# COMPACT_ATOMS: atom_id res chain seq x y z
N MET A 1 28.30 10.33 11.01
CA MET A 1 27.55 10.17 12.29
C MET A 1 26.14 9.82 11.89
N THR A 2 25.67 8.62 12.22
CA THR A 2 24.27 8.27 12.03
C THR A 2 23.43 9.19 12.91
N ASP A 3 22.42 9.82 12.31
CA ASP A 3 21.59 10.82 12.96
C ASP A 3 20.83 10.15 14.11
N LYS A 4 21.17 10.50 15.35
CA LYS A 4 20.52 9.97 16.57
C LYS A 4 19.00 10.15 16.52
N THR A 5 18.52 11.11 15.74
CA THR A 5 17.11 11.34 15.47
C THR A 5 16.53 10.24 14.60
N ALA A 6 17.21 9.85 13.52
CA ALA A 6 16.79 8.77 12.64
C ALA A 6 16.80 7.39 13.34
N GLU A 7 17.80 7.12 14.18
CA GLU A 7 17.84 5.89 14.99
C GLU A 7 16.69 5.84 16.00
N LYS A 8 16.38 6.97 16.64
CA LYS A 8 15.25 7.10 17.54
C LYS A 8 13.92 6.92 16.80
N SER A 9 13.73 7.55 15.64
CA SER A 9 12.49 7.46 14.84
C SER A 9 12.29 6.07 14.24
N ILE A 10 13.35 5.39 13.80
CA ILE A 10 13.29 3.96 13.42
C ILE A 10 12.89 3.13 14.65
N GLY A 11 13.49 3.39 15.82
CA GLY A 11 13.15 2.73 17.07
C GLY A 11 11.68 2.94 17.48
N GLU A 12 11.14 4.14 17.31
CA GLU A 12 9.73 4.48 17.57
C GLU A 12 8.79 3.79 16.57
N CYS A 13 9.09 3.81 15.27
CA CYS A 13 8.33 3.07 14.27
C CYS A 13 8.36 1.56 14.51
N GLN A 14 9.54 1.02 14.88
CA GLN A 14 9.69 -0.38 15.27
C GLN A 14 8.91 -0.71 16.54
N ALA A 15 8.89 0.19 17.52
CA ALA A 15 8.13 0.02 18.76
C ALA A 15 6.62 0.02 18.50
N ILE A 16 6.12 0.94 17.67
CA ILE A 16 4.72 0.97 17.21
C ILE A 16 4.36 -0.36 16.52
N LEU A 17 5.22 -0.85 15.63
CA LEU A 17 5.01 -2.14 14.95
C LEU A 17 5.08 -3.35 15.89
N ARG A 18 5.71 -3.22 17.07
CA ARG A 18 5.81 -4.26 18.10
C ARG A 18 4.65 -4.23 19.10
N LEU A 19 3.92 -3.12 19.20
CA LEU A 19 2.71 -3.05 20.02
C LEU A 19 1.63 -3.87 19.32
N GLU A 20 1.18 -4.97 19.91
CA GLU A 20 0.07 -5.76 19.36
C GLU A 20 -1.21 -4.92 19.34
N PRO A 21 -1.78 -4.56 18.17
CA PRO A 21 -3.14 -4.07 18.12
C PRO A 21 -4.04 -5.29 18.29
N ALA A 22 -4.59 -5.43 19.49
CA ALA A 22 -5.61 -6.40 19.78
C ALA A 22 -6.83 -6.17 18.86
N VAL A 23 -7.35 -7.27 18.31
CA VAL A 23 -8.71 -7.46 17.77
C VAL A 23 -8.97 -7.33 16.25
N VAL A 24 -8.17 -6.66 15.42
CA VAL A 24 -8.50 -6.62 13.95
C VAL A 24 -7.87 -7.76 13.13
N ALA A 25 -6.77 -8.35 13.61
CA ALA A 25 -6.07 -9.42 12.90
C ALA A 25 -6.75 -10.80 12.99
N HIS A 26 -7.57 -11.06 14.01
CA HIS A 26 -8.22 -12.37 14.15
C HIS A 26 -9.37 -12.60 13.16
N SER A 27 -9.92 -11.53 12.57
CA SER A 27 -11.08 -11.60 11.67
C SER A 27 -10.72 -11.53 10.18
N LEU A 28 -9.47 -11.17 9.83
CA LEU A 28 -9.02 -10.99 8.44
C LEU A 28 -8.27 -12.19 7.86
N TYR A 29 -7.86 -13.17 8.69
CA TYR A 29 -6.82 -14.14 8.31
C TYR A 29 -7.05 -15.57 8.83
N SER A 30 -8.27 -15.94 9.22
CA SER A 30 -8.57 -17.25 9.84
C SER A 30 -9.22 -18.25 8.87
N GLY A 31 -8.66 -18.44 7.66
CA GLY A 31 -9.05 -19.57 6.83
C GLY A 31 -8.67 -19.51 5.35
N PRO A 32 -8.68 -20.67 4.66
CA PRO A 32 -8.43 -20.75 3.21
C PRO A 32 -9.49 -20.03 2.35
N ASN A 33 -10.68 -19.75 2.90
CA ASN A 33 -11.71 -18.94 2.26
C ASN A 33 -11.53 -17.41 2.48
N ASP A 34 -10.68 -16.99 3.43
CA ASP A 34 -10.43 -15.57 3.76
C ASP A 34 -9.52 -14.88 2.74
N SER A 35 -8.85 -15.65 1.87
CA SER A 35 -8.04 -15.10 0.77
C SER A 35 -8.88 -14.30 -0.23
N ALA A 36 -10.13 -14.69 -0.49
CA ALA A 36 -10.97 -13.99 -1.47
C ALA A 36 -11.41 -12.60 -0.98
N LEU A 37 -11.79 -12.49 0.30
CA LEU A 37 -12.15 -11.21 0.92
C LEU A 37 -10.94 -10.29 1.01
N LEU A 38 -9.81 -10.80 1.49
CA LEU A 38 -8.57 -10.03 1.57
C LEU A 38 -8.12 -9.53 0.19
N ASN A 39 -8.14 -10.40 -0.82
CA ASN A 39 -7.80 -10.01 -2.19
C ASN A 39 -8.77 -8.95 -2.75
N ALA A 40 -10.07 -9.05 -2.43
CA ALA A 40 -11.04 -8.04 -2.82
C ALA A 40 -10.80 -6.70 -2.11
N LEU A 41 -10.44 -6.71 -0.82
CA LEU A 41 -10.08 -5.51 -0.07
C LEU A 41 -8.81 -4.86 -0.63
N ILE A 42 -7.78 -5.64 -0.90
CA ILE A 42 -6.53 -5.15 -1.51
C ILE A 42 -6.83 -4.52 -2.87
N ALA A 43 -7.61 -5.19 -3.72
CA ALA A 43 -7.96 -4.68 -5.05
C ALA A 43 -8.82 -3.40 -4.98
N SER A 44 -9.79 -3.33 -4.05
CA SER A 44 -10.53 -2.08 -3.80
C SER A 44 -9.60 -0.96 -3.38
N HIS A 45 -8.65 -1.24 -2.47
CA HIS A 45 -7.70 -0.27 -1.99
C HIS A 45 -6.75 0.20 -3.10
N ALA A 46 -6.33 -0.69 -4.00
CA ALA A 46 -5.55 -0.35 -5.19
C ALA A 46 -6.33 0.57 -6.16
N VAL A 47 -7.62 0.32 -6.39
CA VAL A 47 -8.49 1.22 -7.16
C VAL A 47 -8.57 2.60 -6.51
N GLU A 48 -8.77 2.67 -5.18
CA GLU A 48 -8.80 3.94 -4.45
C GLU A 48 -7.48 4.73 -4.61
N ARG A 49 -6.33 4.05 -4.51
CA ARG A 49 -5.01 4.67 -4.69
C ARG A 49 -4.82 5.22 -6.11
N LYS A 50 -5.21 4.44 -7.13
CA LYS A 50 -5.19 4.89 -8.54
C LYS A 50 -6.07 6.13 -8.76
N MET A 51 -7.28 6.13 -8.19
CA MET A 51 -8.19 7.28 -8.30
C MET A 51 -7.68 8.51 -7.54
N ALA A 52 -7.03 8.31 -6.39
CA ALA A 52 -6.40 9.39 -5.64
C ALA A 52 -5.26 10.06 -6.44
N SER A 53 -4.44 9.26 -7.11
CA SER A 53 -3.41 9.76 -8.04
C SER A 53 -4.02 10.60 -9.17
N TYR A 54 -5.07 10.10 -9.83
CA TYR A 54 -5.77 10.86 -10.87
C TYR A 54 -6.39 12.16 -10.37
N LYS A 55 -7.03 12.15 -9.19
CA LYS A 55 -7.56 13.36 -8.55
C LYS A 55 -6.45 14.40 -8.35
N HIS A 56 -5.30 13.98 -7.86
CA HIS A 56 -4.14 14.85 -7.63
C HIS A 56 -3.62 15.46 -8.94
N GLN A 57 -3.71 14.73 -10.05
CA GLN A 57 -3.34 15.19 -11.39
C GLN A 57 -4.43 16.05 -12.08
N GLY A 58 -5.56 16.34 -11.40
CA GLY A 58 -6.68 17.09 -11.97
C GLY A 58 -7.52 16.29 -12.99
N LYS A 59 -7.37 14.97 -13.01
CA LYS A 59 -8.14 14.05 -13.88
C LYS A 59 -9.44 13.60 -13.18
N PRO A 60 -10.41 13.05 -13.94
CA PRO A 60 -11.56 12.39 -13.34
C PRO A 60 -11.14 11.37 -12.27
N SER A 61 -11.79 11.38 -11.12
CA SER A 61 -11.46 10.49 -9.98
C SER A 61 -12.51 9.39 -9.77
N ASN A 62 -13.49 9.30 -10.68
CA ASN A 62 -14.45 8.22 -10.70
C ASN A 62 -13.95 7.15 -11.67
N TYR A 63 -13.67 5.95 -11.16
CA TYR A 63 -13.16 4.84 -11.96
C TYR A 63 -14.07 4.50 -13.14
N ARG A 64 -15.37 4.80 -13.04
CA ARG A 64 -16.35 4.54 -14.11
C ARG A 64 -16.04 5.29 -15.40
N ASP A 65 -15.38 6.43 -15.31
CA ASP A 65 -14.99 7.25 -16.46
C ASP A 65 -13.89 6.59 -17.30
N TYR A 66 -13.25 5.55 -16.75
CA TYR A 66 -12.17 4.78 -17.38
C TYR A 66 -12.62 3.39 -17.84
N LEU A 67 -13.87 3.01 -17.59
CA LEU A 67 -14.41 1.73 -18.02
C LEU A 67 -14.94 1.82 -19.46
N ASP A 68 -14.64 0.81 -20.28
CA ASP A 68 -15.21 0.71 -21.63
C ASP A 68 -16.73 0.51 -21.57
N THR A 69 -17.46 1.51 -22.03
CA THR A 69 -18.94 1.55 -22.02
C THR A 69 -19.58 0.50 -22.92
N SER A 70 -18.86 -0.05 -23.90
CA SER A 70 -19.33 -1.17 -24.72
C SER A 70 -19.38 -2.50 -23.96
N ASN A 71 -18.55 -2.66 -22.92
CA ASN A 71 -18.48 -3.83 -22.05
C ASN A 71 -19.31 -3.69 -20.76
N LEU A 72 -19.74 -2.48 -20.41
CA LEU A 72 -20.56 -2.19 -19.22
C LEU A 72 -21.95 -2.86 -19.26
N SER A 73 -22.46 -3.18 -20.45
CA SER A 73 -23.74 -3.89 -20.61
C SER A 73 -23.66 -5.39 -20.31
N GLN A 74 -22.46 -5.98 -20.32
CA GLN A 74 -22.25 -7.41 -20.00
C GLN A 74 -21.65 -7.64 -18.61
N VAL A 75 -21.02 -6.64 -18.00
CA VAL A 75 -20.36 -6.82 -16.70
C VAL A 75 -20.82 -5.76 -15.71
N GLY A 76 -21.79 -6.14 -14.88
CA GLY A 76 -21.97 -5.52 -13.57
C GLY A 76 -20.74 -5.80 -12.71
N LEU A 77 -19.65 -5.06 -12.92
CA LEU A 77 -18.38 -5.25 -12.21
C LEU A 77 -18.55 -4.89 -10.73
N LYS A 78 -18.97 -5.87 -9.94
CA LYS A 78 -18.87 -5.88 -8.47
C LYS A 78 -17.50 -6.40 -8.00
N CYS A 79 -16.62 -6.82 -8.92
CA CYS A 79 -15.30 -7.38 -8.62
C CYS A 79 -14.23 -6.29 -8.68
N PRO A 80 -13.63 -5.88 -7.54
CA PRO A 80 -12.63 -4.82 -7.51
C PRO A 80 -11.38 -5.13 -8.35
N ARG A 81 -11.01 -6.41 -8.45
CA ARG A 81 -9.87 -6.86 -9.24
C ARG A 81 -10.05 -6.58 -10.73
N ALA A 82 -11.22 -6.88 -11.28
CA ALA A 82 -11.51 -6.63 -12.68
C ALA A 82 -11.73 -5.14 -12.98
N ILE A 83 -12.14 -4.34 -11.98
CA ILE A 83 -12.12 -2.87 -12.10
C ILE A 83 -10.69 -2.36 -12.24
N LEU A 84 -9.77 -2.85 -11.39
CA LEU A 84 -8.37 -2.46 -11.42
C LEU A 84 -7.73 -2.79 -12.78
N GLU A 85 -7.88 -4.03 -13.24
CA GLU A 85 -7.38 -4.50 -14.54
C GLU A 85 -7.91 -3.67 -15.73
N ALA A 86 -9.11 -3.11 -15.61
CA ALA A 86 -9.70 -2.28 -16.66
C ALA A 86 -9.15 -0.85 -16.70
N ILE A 87 -8.62 -0.34 -15.59
CA ILE A 87 -8.18 1.07 -15.45
C ILE A 87 -6.66 1.22 -15.37
N THR A 88 -5.90 0.12 -15.45
CA THR A 88 -4.44 0.07 -15.40
C THR A 88 -3.87 -0.80 -16.51
N THR A 89 -2.54 -0.76 -16.71
CA THR A 89 -1.84 -1.80 -17.47
C THR A 89 -1.53 -3.00 -16.59
N SER A 90 -1.20 -4.16 -17.18
CA SER A 90 -0.84 -5.37 -16.43
C SER A 90 0.37 -5.16 -15.52
N SER A 91 1.37 -4.39 -15.95
CA SER A 91 2.55 -4.07 -15.14
C SER A 91 2.24 -3.13 -13.99
N GLU A 92 1.35 -2.16 -14.21
CA GLU A 92 0.95 -1.20 -13.17
C GLU A 92 0.08 -1.86 -12.10
N ASP A 93 -0.83 -2.74 -12.52
CA ASP A 93 -1.71 -3.50 -11.65
C ASP A 93 -0.95 -4.28 -10.57
N GLU A 94 0.11 -5.01 -10.95
CA GLU A 94 0.90 -5.81 -10.01
C GLU A 94 1.58 -4.95 -8.93
N VAL A 95 2.13 -3.80 -9.33
CA VAL A 95 2.75 -2.84 -8.42
C VAL A 95 1.69 -2.28 -7.48
N LEU A 96 0.57 -1.79 -8.01
CA LEU A 96 -0.50 -1.19 -7.22
C LEU A 96 -1.10 -2.18 -6.21
N MET A 97 -1.28 -3.44 -6.58
CA MET A 97 -1.73 -4.48 -5.65
C MET A 97 -0.73 -4.70 -4.51
N ALA A 98 0.56 -4.74 -4.82
CA ALA A 98 1.57 -4.94 -3.79
C ALA A 98 1.66 -3.73 -2.84
N VAL A 99 1.60 -2.52 -3.38
CA VAL A 99 1.56 -1.27 -2.59
C VAL A 99 0.30 -1.22 -1.74
N ALA A 100 -0.87 -1.50 -2.31
CA ALA A 100 -2.14 -1.50 -1.60
C ALA A 100 -2.19 -2.56 -0.48
N SER A 101 -1.56 -3.73 -0.70
CA SER A 101 -1.45 -4.77 0.32
C SER A 101 -0.68 -4.28 1.55
N LEU A 102 0.46 -3.62 1.33
CA LEU A 102 1.29 -3.08 2.42
C LEU A 102 0.64 -1.86 3.07
N ASP A 103 -0.04 -1.01 2.29
CA ASP A 103 -0.79 0.12 2.84
C ASP A 103 -1.89 -0.36 3.78
N LEU A 104 -2.70 -1.33 3.32
CA LEU A 104 -3.77 -1.91 4.10
C LEU A 104 -3.21 -2.56 5.38
N TYR A 105 -2.10 -3.30 5.28
CA TYR A 105 -1.46 -3.90 6.43
C TYR A 105 -0.96 -2.86 7.43
N LEU A 106 -0.21 -1.86 6.98
CA LEU A 106 0.38 -0.82 7.84
C LEU A 106 -0.69 0.08 8.46
N CYS A 107 -1.72 0.49 7.71
CA CYS A 107 -2.85 1.27 8.23
C CYS A 107 -3.51 0.58 9.43
N ASN A 108 -3.64 -0.76 9.37
CA ASN A 108 -4.27 -1.54 10.44
C ASN A 108 -3.31 -1.90 11.57
N ARG A 109 -2.02 -2.12 11.29
CA ARG A 109 -1.04 -2.61 12.27
C ARG A 109 -0.23 -1.52 12.95
N ALA A 110 -0.04 -0.40 12.27
CA ALA A 110 0.70 0.75 12.77
C ALA A 110 -0.08 2.03 12.45
N PRO A 111 -1.31 2.21 12.98
CA PRO A 111 -2.09 3.42 12.75
C PRO A 111 -1.33 4.67 13.21
N ASP A 112 -0.50 4.56 14.25
CA ASP A 112 0.33 5.67 14.74
C ASP A 112 1.29 6.18 13.66
N LEU A 113 1.77 5.29 12.77
CA LEU A 113 2.60 5.67 11.63
C LEU A 113 1.87 6.65 10.71
N TYR A 114 0.56 6.48 10.51
CA TYR A 114 -0.26 7.35 9.66
C TYR A 114 -0.68 8.64 10.36
N THR A 115 -0.64 8.68 11.69
CA THR A 115 -0.97 9.87 12.49
C THR A 115 0.23 10.76 12.81
N ASN A 116 1.45 10.26 12.60
CA ASN A 116 2.69 10.96 12.93
C ASN A 116 3.53 11.26 11.69
N TYR A 117 3.12 12.29 10.94
CA TYR A 117 3.79 12.68 9.69
C TYR A 117 5.26 13.04 9.88
N GLU A 118 5.61 13.75 10.96
CA GLU A 118 7.00 14.12 11.27
C GLU A 118 7.90 12.89 11.41
N ALA A 119 7.41 11.82 12.06
CA ALA A 119 8.16 10.57 12.18
C ALA A 119 8.37 9.89 10.81
N ILE A 120 7.39 9.97 9.90
CA ILE A 120 7.54 9.46 8.53
C ILE A 120 8.59 10.26 7.77
N GLU A 121 8.56 11.59 7.87
CA GLU A 121 9.54 12.45 7.20
C GLU A 121 10.97 12.17 7.69
N VAL A 122 11.14 12.00 9.00
CA VAL A 122 12.44 11.62 9.58
C VAL A 122 12.85 10.21 9.13
N LEU A 123 11.93 9.25 9.06
CA LEU A 123 12.22 7.89 8.58
C LEU A 123 12.68 7.89 7.11
N LEU A 124 12.02 8.68 6.27
CA LEU A 124 12.33 8.82 4.85
C LEU A 124 13.62 9.62 4.63
N GLY A 125 13.86 10.63 5.48
CA GLY A 125 14.89 11.66 5.27
C GLY A 125 14.48 12.72 4.25
N GLU A 126 13.19 12.76 3.90
CA GLU A 126 12.57 13.68 2.95
C GLU A 126 11.09 13.88 3.31
N ALA A 127 10.47 14.92 2.75
CA ALA A 127 9.06 15.20 2.99
C ALA A 127 8.17 14.05 2.51
N ALA A 128 7.27 13.62 3.38
CA ALA A 128 6.25 12.62 3.05
C ALA A 128 5.16 13.31 2.24
N THR A 129 4.72 12.64 1.17
CA THR A 129 3.67 13.15 0.29
C THR A 129 2.40 12.37 0.53
N LEU A 130 1.26 13.07 0.44
CA LEU A 130 -0.05 12.53 0.79
C LEU A 130 -1.07 12.74 -0.33
N TRP A 131 -1.97 11.79 -0.46
CA TRP A 131 -3.31 12.02 -1.00
C TRP A 131 -4.26 12.25 0.15
N GLU A 132 -4.61 13.51 0.41
CA GLU A 132 -5.43 13.93 1.54
C GLU A 132 -4.81 13.48 2.88
N THR A 133 -5.22 12.32 3.41
CA THR A 133 -4.75 11.76 4.69
C THR A 133 -3.89 10.49 4.52
N ARG A 134 -3.78 9.94 3.30
CA ARG A 134 -3.04 8.70 3.01
C ARG A 134 -1.70 8.99 2.36
N LEU A 135 -0.69 8.17 2.63
CA LEU A 135 0.59 8.22 1.93
C LEU A 135 0.43 7.95 0.43
N THR A 136 1.09 8.75 -0.40
CA THR A 136 1.26 8.45 -1.83
C THR A 136 2.02 7.14 -2.01
N ASP A 137 1.96 6.55 -3.22
CA ASP A 137 2.73 5.34 -3.53
C ASP A 137 4.23 5.55 -3.29
N ARG A 138 4.75 6.72 -3.67
CA ARG A 138 6.15 7.09 -3.46
C ARG A 138 6.55 7.02 -1.99
N SER A 139 5.82 7.71 -1.12
CA SER A 139 6.17 7.77 0.30
C SER A 139 5.97 6.42 0.98
N LEU A 140 4.93 5.67 0.60
CA LEU A 140 4.71 4.33 1.12
C LEU A 140 5.81 3.34 0.71
N ILE A 141 6.23 3.36 -0.56
CA ILE A 141 7.36 2.55 -1.04
C ILE A 141 8.65 2.91 -0.28
N GLY A 142 8.88 4.21 -0.03
CA GLY A 142 9.99 4.68 0.81
C GLY A 142 9.95 4.09 2.23
N VAL A 143 8.78 4.13 2.88
CA VAL A 143 8.56 3.57 4.22
C VAL A 143 8.85 2.07 4.22
N VAL A 144 8.27 1.34 3.26
CA VAL A 144 8.46 -0.11 3.11
C VAL A 144 9.93 -0.46 2.88
N LYS A 145 10.64 0.29 2.03
CA LYS A 145 12.06 0.11 1.77
C LYS A 145 12.89 0.26 3.05
N LYS A 146 12.59 1.25 3.89
CA LYS A 146 13.28 1.48 5.17
C LYS A 146 12.96 0.40 6.22
N LEU A 147 11.72 -0.08 6.24
CA LEU A 147 11.24 -1.06 7.22
C LEU A 147 11.40 -2.51 6.78
N MET A 148 11.86 -2.77 5.54
CA MET A 148 11.94 -4.09 4.91
C MET A 148 12.52 -5.19 5.80
N ALA A 149 13.69 -4.96 6.39
CA ALA A 149 14.34 -5.93 7.28
C ALA A 149 13.55 -6.19 8.56
N THR A 150 12.87 -5.16 9.08
CA THR A 150 12.01 -5.28 10.27
C THR A 150 10.75 -6.09 9.93
N LEU A 151 10.08 -5.76 8.83
CA LEU A 151 8.86 -6.44 8.40
C LEU A 151 9.11 -7.93 8.12
N ARG A 152 10.24 -8.28 7.49
CA ARG A 152 10.66 -9.67 7.28
C ARG A 152 10.95 -10.44 8.57
N GLY A 153 11.24 -9.74 9.67
CA GLY A 153 11.42 -10.37 10.98
C GLY A 153 10.11 -10.77 11.67
N TYR A 154 8.96 -10.37 11.13
CA TYR A 154 7.65 -10.69 11.70
C TYR A 154 7.00 -11.91 11.02
N THR A 155 6.12 -12.57 11.76
CA THR A 155 5.21 -13.58 11.17
C THR A 155 4.07 -12.86 10.47
N LEU A 156 4.24 -12.61 9.17
CA LEU A 156 3.28 -11.91 8.32
C LEU A 156 2.31 -12.89 7.63
N PRO A 157 1.05 -12.48 7.35
CA PRO A 157 0.16 -13.25 6.49
C PRO A 157 0.78 -13.45 5.09
N PHE A 158 0.57 -14.63 4.49
CA PHE A 158 1.18 -15.00 3.20
C PHE A 158 1.02 -13.93 2.09
N PRO A 159 -0.17 -13.32 1.85
CA PRO A 159 -0.32 -12.30 0.83
C PRO A 159 0.52 -11.04 1.09
N ILE A 160 0.78 -10.71 2.35
CA ILE A 160 1.62 -9.57 2.74
C ILE A 160 3.10 -9.90 2.51
N VAL A 161 3.53 -11.14 2.78
CA VAL A 161 4.88 -11.61 2.44
C VAL A 161 5.11 -11.55 0.93
N GLU A 162 4.15 -12.06 0.15
CA GLU A 162 4.25 -12.04 -1.33
C GLU A 162 4.33 -10.59 -1.86
N ALA A 163 3.50 -9.69 -1.36
CA ALA A 163 3.55 -8.27 -1.71
C ALA A 163 4.90 -7.62 -1.32
N LEU A 164 5.42 -7.94 -0.15
CA LEU A 164 6.70 -7.43 0.35
C LEU A 164 7.86 -7.89 -0.53
N ASP A 165 7.88 -9.17 -0.92
CA ASP A 165 8.93 -9.73 -1.77
C ASP A 165 8.85 -9.18 -3.20
N LYS A 166 7.64 -9.03 -3.76
CA LYS A 166 7.44 -8.37 -5.06
C LYS A 166 7.96 -6.95 -5.04
N LEU A 167 7.58 -6.15 -4.05
CA LEU A 167 8.07 -4.78 -3.94
C LEU A 167 9.57 -4.72 -3.72
N HIS A 168 10.13 -5.61 -2.90
CA HIS A 168 11.57 -5.69 -2.74
C HIS A 168 12.28 -5.95 -4.07
N PHE A 169 11.77 -6.88 -4.88
CA PHE A 169 12.29 -7.15 -6.21
C PHE A 169 12.18 -5.93 -7.13
N ILE A 170 11.02 -5.28 -7.18
CA ILE A 170 10.78 -4.11 -8.02
C ILE A 170 11.72 -2.95 -7.64
N ILE A 171 11.81 -2.63 -6.34
CA ILE A 171 12.64 -1.55 -5.80
C ILE A 171 14.14 -1.82 -5.98
N SER A 172 14.55 -3.09 -5.98
CA SER A 172 15.97 -3.45 -6.18
C SER A 172 16.41 -3.30 -7.63
N ASN A 173 15.47 -3.32 -8.58
CA ASN A 173 15.75 -3.28 -10.02
C ASN A 173 15.35 -1.97 -10.70
N ASN A 174 14.62 -1.08 -10.02
CA ASN A 174 14.09 0.16 -10.59
C ASN A 174 14.25 1.35 -9.63
N SER A 175 14.25 2.58 -10.14
CA SER A 175 14.17 3.78 -9.28
C SER A 175 12.73 3.96 -8.79
N ILE A 176 12.55 4.55 -7.60
CA ILE A 176 11.19 4.84 -7.07
C ILE A 176 10.44 5.77 -8.02
N ASP A 177 11.14 6.75 -8.62
CA ASP A 177 10.55 7.65 -9.61
C ASP A 177 9.94 6.88 -10.78
N SER A 178 10.68 5.91 -11.35
CA SER A 178 10.18 5.08 -12.46
C SER A 178 8.99 4.16 -12.13
N ILE A 179 8.65 4.03 -10.84
CA ILE A 179 7.53 3.22 -10.36
C ILE A 179 6.29 4.09 -10.08
N CYS A 180 6.49 5.37 -9.75
CA CYS A 180 5.45 6.28 -9.26
C CYS A 180 5.11 7.43 -10.21
N ASP A 181 5.71 7.47 -11.40
CA ASP A 181 5.46 8.45 -12.48
C ASP A 181 4.23 8.11 -13.34
#